data_AF-A0A0Q0X445-F1
#
_entry.id   AF-A0A0Q0X445-F1
#
_cell.length_a   1.000
_cell.length_b   1.000
_cell.length_c   1.000
_cell.angle_alpha   90.00
_cell.angle_beta   90.00
_cell.angle_gamma   90.00
#
_symmetry.space_group_name_H-M   'P 1'
#
loop_
_entity.id
_entity.type
_entity.pdbx_description
1 polymer ?
#
loop_
_entity_poly.entity_id
_entity_poly.type
_entity_poly.pdbx_seq_one_letter_code
_entity_poly.pdbx_strand_id
1 'polypeptide(L)'
;MNRFYLADKTLRLLAAQVNLNGTFRHICSFKNTNLPLIFVLEVERASSGTLFTIVIGDEKHSLTVCDPDQDTRWVLADFIESIANGRIDTAEPPTPRVIAESVDCGQLLDPNQQAQLRQLVRKGGSLKLDVGLDEAIDLAVHRALSGEGITAILSTGDNCPRTQCFTTYGDDQHSFNRLVQSLDHLAMSLAHTALAA
;
A
#
# COMPACT_ATOMS: atom_id res chain seq x y z
N MET A 1 -17.82 14.35 -10.33
CA MET A 1 -18.51 13.86 -9.12
C MET A 1 -17.46 13.61 -8.05
N ASN A 2 -17.61 14.21 -6.87
CA ASN A 2 -16.67 14.03 -5.76
C ASN A 2 -16.74 12.58 -5.26
N ARG A 3 -15.65 11.84 -5.42
CA ARG A 3 -15.49 10.51 -4.81
C ARG A 3 -15.05 10.68 -3.36
N PHE A 4 -15.67 9.91 -2.47
CA PHE A 4 -15.27 9.82 -1.07
C PHE A 4 -14.08 8.87 -0.94
N TYR A 5 -13.02 9.35 -0.30
CA TYR A 5 -11.80 8.58 -0.02
C TYR A 5 -11.58 8.49 1.47
N LEU A 6 -11.19 7.32 1.98
CA LEU A 6 -10.89 7.11 3.39
C LEU A 6 -9.63 7.91 3.79
N ALA A 7 -9.64 8.46 5.01
CA ALA A 7 -8.48 9.14 5.57
C ALA A 7 -7.31 8.16 5.83
N ASP A 8 -6.07 8.66 5.82
CA ASP A 8 -4.86 7.83 5.97
C ASP A 8 -4.78 7.11 7.32
N LYS A 9 -5.40 7.70 8.36
CA LYS A 9 -5.55 7.05 9.67
C LYS A 9 -6.36 5.76 9.56
N THR A 10 -7.45 5.76 8.79
CA THR A 10 -8.28 4.58 8.57
C THR A 10 -7.53 3.52 7.78
N LEU A 11 -6.78 3.92 6.75
CA LEU A 11 -5.96 2.99 5.96
C LEU A 11 -4.91 2.27 6.82
N ARG A 12 -4.29 2.95 7.79
CA ARG A 12 -3.36 2.33 8.74
C ARG A 12 -4.04 1.33 9.67
N LEU A 13 -5.26 1.62 10.12
CA LEU A 13 -6.04 0.68 10.95
C LEU A 13 -6.40 -0.57 10.17
N LEU A 14 -6.89 -0.41 8.94
CA LEU A 14 -7.20 -1.53 8.05
C LEU A 14 -5.97 -2.40 7.82
N ALA A 15 -4.79 -1.80 7.59
CA ALA A 15 -3.53 -2.54 7.43
C ALA A 15 -3.18 -3.43 8.64
N ALA A 16 -3.49 -2.98 9.85
CA ALA A 16 -3.30 -3.80 11.04
C ALA A 16 -4.37 -4.90 11.14
N GLN A 17 -5.62 -4.58 10.79
CA GLN A 17 -6.78 -5.45 10.98
C GLN A 17 -6.92 -6.56 9.95
N VAL A 18 -6.43 -6.38 8.72
CA VAL A 18 -6.39 -7.45 7.71
C VAL A 18 -5.60 -8.67 8.18
N ASN A 19 -4.72 -8.51 9.16
CA ASN A 19 -3.93 -9.58 9.75
C ASN A 19 -4.56 -10.20 11.00
N LEU A 20 -5.74 -9.73 11.43
CA LEU A 20 -6.42 -10.17 12.64
C LEU A 20 -7.73 -10.88 12.32
N ASN A 21 -8.22 -11.67 13.26
CA ASN A 21 -9.59 -12.19 13.26
C ASN A 21 -10.44 -11.39 14.25
N GLY A 22 -11.67 -11.07 13.88
CA GLY A 22 -12.64 -10.48 14.78
C GLY A 22 -13.46 -9.35 14.17
N THR A 23 -14.24 -8.69 15.03
CA THR A 23 -15.17 -7.64 14.66
C THR A 23 -14.66 -6.29 15.15
N PHE A 24 -14.53 -5.34 14.23
CA PHE A 24 -13.97 -4.01 14.46
C PHE A 24 -15.00 -2.94 14.10
N ARG A 25 -15.34 -2.08 15.04
CA ARG A 25 -16.24 -0.96 14.79
C ARG A 25 -15.44 0.29 14.44
N HIS A 26 -15.80 0.92 13.33
CA HIS A 26 -15.11 2.06 12.77
C HIS A 26 -16.01 3.29 12.71
N ILE A 27 -15.42 4.44 13.06
CA ILE A 27 -15.96 5.77 12.81
C ILE A 27 -14.85 6.52 12.08
N CYS A 28 -15.05 6.73 10.78
CA CYS A 28 -14.02 7.24 9.87
C CYS A 28 -14.50 8.51 9.18
N SER A 29 -13.62 9.48 8.99
CA SER A 29 -13.86 10.63 8.13
C SER A 29 -13.40 10.34 6.70
N PHE A 30 -14.07 10.95 5.73
CA PHE A 30 -13.57 11.01 4.37
C PHE A 30 -12.61 12.19 4.21
N LYS A 31 -11.66 12.08 3.27
CA LYS A 31 -10.71 13.16 2.95
C LYS A 31 -11.40 14.43 2.44
N ASN A 32 -12.54 14.27 1.76
CA ASN A 32 -13.23 15.36 1.06
C ASN A 32 -14.49 15.85 1.79
N THR A 33 -14.89 15.24 2.90
CA THR A 33 -16.07 15.64 3.68
C THR A 33 -15.92 15.37 5.17
N ASN A 34 -16.49 16.26 6.00
CA ASN A 34 -16.59 16.09 7.44
C ASN A 34 -17.66 15.08 7.88
N LEU A 35 -18.29 14.37 6.94
CA LEU A 35 -19.33 13.39 7.24
C LEU A 35 -18.65 12.09 7.71
N PRO A 36 -18.99 11.60 8.92
CA PRO A 36 -18.43 10.36 9.42
C PRO A 36 -19.10 9.15 8.74
N LEU A 37 -18.30 8.25 8.19
CA LEU A 37 -18.69 6.89 7.84
C LEU A 37 -18.58 6.00 9.06
N ILE A 38 -19.68 5.38 9.44
CA ILE A 38 -19.73 4.40 10.53
C ILE A 38 -19.94 3.03 9.90
N PHE A 39 -19.04 2.10 10.18
CA PHE A 39 -19.15 0.73 9.69
C PHE A 39 -18.59 -0.26 10.70
N VAL A 40 -19.03 -1.51 10.59
CA VAL A 40 -18.45 -2.64 11.31
C VAL A 40 -17.73 -3.52 10.30
N LEU A 41 -16.47 -3.84 10.57
CA LEU A 41 -15.63 -4.75 9.79
C LEU A 41 -15.49 -6.05 10.56
N GLU A 42 -16.01 -7.13 10.01
CA GLU A 42 -15.78 -8.50 10.47
C GLU A 42 -14.69 -9.12 9.59
N VAL A 43 -13.67 -9.69 10.22
CA VAL A 43 -12.55 -10.35 9.54
C VAL A 43 -12.49 -11.80 10.00
N GLU A 44 -12.60 -12.72 9.04
CA GLU A 44 -12.49 -14.15 9.26
C GLU A 44 -11.43 -14.74 8.32
N ARG A 45 -10.30 -15.13 8.89
CA ARG A 45 -9.17 -15.74 8.18
C ARG A 45 -9.33 -17.26 8.20
N ALA A 46 -9.36 -17.84 7.01
CA ALA A 46 -9.32 -19.28 6.78
C ALA A 46 -8.04 -19.68 6.02
N SER A 47 -7.75 -20.97 5.95
CA SER A 47 -6.61 -21.51 5.21
C SER A 47 -6.71 -21.28 3.69
N SER A 48 -7.89 -20.98 3.18
CA SER A 48 -8.17 -20.74 1.74
C SER A 48 -8.36 -19.26 1.38
N GLY A 49 -8.24 -18.35 2.35
CA GLY A 49 -8.45 -16.93 2.13
C GLY A 49 -9.00 -16.20 3.36
N THR A 50 -9.11 -14.88 3.26
CA THR A 50 -9.69 -14.01 4.29
C THR A 50 -11.03 -13.46 3.82
N LEU A 51 -12.07 -13.71 4.59
CA LEU A 51 -13.40 -13.13 4.39
C LEU A 51 -13.50 -11.83 5.19
N PHE A 52 -13.79 -10.75 4.49
CA PHE A 52 -14.11 -9.46 5.04
C PHE A 52 -15.59 -9.20 4.88
N THR A 53 -16.28 -8.93 5.98
CA THR A 53 -17.68 -8.52 5.96
C THR A 53 -17.79 -7.10 6.51
N ILE A 54 -18.44 -6.22 5.78
CA ILE A 54 -18.66 -4.83 6.14
C ILE A 54 -20.15 -4.62 6.35
N VAL A 55 -20.52 -4.10 7.52
CA VAL A 55 -21.89 -3.70 7.84
C VAL A 55 -21.94 -2.19 7.97
N ILE A 56 -22.74 -1.54 7.11
CA ILE A 56 -23.00 -0.09 7.11
C ILE A 56 -24.51 0.10 7.24
N GLY A 57 -24.97 0.63 8.38
CA GLY A 57 -26.40 0.74 8.64
C GLY A 57 -27.08 -0.63 8.67
N ASP A 58 -28.03 -0.84 7.76
CA ASP A 58 -28.77 -2.08 7.52
C ASP A 58 -28.20 -2.93 6.36
N GLU A 59 -27.18 -2.42 5.67
CA GLU A 59 -26.54 -3.13 4.56
C GLU A 59 -25.33 -3.95 5.03
N LYS A 60 -25.22 -5.18 4.51
CA LYS A 60 -24.10 -6.10 4.75
C LYS A 60 -23.46 -6.49 3.42
N HIS A 61 -22.18 -6.21 3.28
CA HIS A 61 -21.37 -6.45 2.09
C HIS A 61 -20.22 -7.39 2.46
N SER A 62 -19.84 -8.31 1.57
CA SER A 62 -18.76 -9.26 1.84
C SER A 62 -17.77 -9.35 0.69
N LEU A 63 -16.49 -9.49 1.02
CA LEU A 63 -15.36 -9.58 0.12
C LEU A 63 -14.45 -10.71 0.59
N THR A 64 -14.20 -11.69 -0.28
CA THR A 64 -13.23 -12.75 -0.01
C THR A 64 -11.96 -12.47 -0.76
N VAL A 65 -10.82 -12.46 -0.06
CA VAL A 65 -9.48 -12.32 -0.64
C VAL A 65 -8.74 -13.62 -0.44
N CYS A 66 -8.46 -14.35 -1.53
CA CYS A 66 -7.84 -15.67 -1.48
C CYS A 66 -6.34 -15.62 -1.18
N ASP A 67 -5.64 -14.58 -1.65
CA ASP A 67 -4.21 -14.35 -1.43
C ASP A 67 -3.98 -13.05 -0.65
N PRO A 68 -3.90 -13.10 0.69
CA PRO A 68 -3.72 -11.91 1.50
C PRO A 68 -2.27 -11.42 1.43
N ASP A 69 -1.99 -10.50 0.50
CA ASP A 69 -0.73 -9.76 0.42
C ASP A 69 -0.84 -8.36 1.07
N GLN A 70 0.21 -7.55 0.91
CA GLN A 70 0.23 -6.18 1.45
C GLN A 70 -0.78 -5.23 0.76
N ASP A 71 -1.32 -5.62 -0.39
CA ASP A 71 -2.30 -4.86 -1.16
C ASP A 71 -3.74 -5.17 -0.73
N THR A 72 -3.96 -6.21 0.09
CA THR A 72 -5.26 -6.53 0.72
C THR A 72 -5.91 -5.33 1.41
N ARG A 73 -5.10 -4.49 2.09
CA ARG A 73 -5.61 -3.28 2.75
C ARG A 73 -6.17 -2.25 1.77
N TRP A 74 -5.61 -2.19 0.56
CA TRP A 74 -6.04 -1.29 -0.49
C TRP A 74 -7.30 -1.82 -1.16
N VAL A 75 -7.35 -3.12 -1.44
CA VAL A 75 -8.57 -3.79 -1.95
C VAL A 75 -9.74 -3.60 -0.98
N LEU A 76 -9.49 -3.76 0.33
CA LEU A 76 -10.50 -3.54 1.35
C LEU A 76 -10.93 -2.07 1.43
N ALA A 77 -10.00 -1.13 1.31
CA ALA A 77 -10.32 0.29 1.29
C ALA A 77 -11.15 0.69 0.07
N ASP A 78 -10.82 0.16 -1.11
CA ASP A 78 -11.57 0.37 -2.35
C ASP A 78 -12.98 -0.20 -2.26
N PHE A 79 -13.13 -1.37 -1.63
CA PHE A 79 -14.43 -1.97 -1.38
C PHE A 79 -15.29 -1.11 -0.44
N ILE A 80 -14.75 -0.65 0.70
CA ILE A 80 -15.44 0.25 1.65
C ILE A 80 -15.85 1.56 0.95
N GLU A 81 -14.96 2.15 0.17
CA GLU A 81 -15.25 3.38 -0.57
C GLU A 81 -16.31 3.15 -1.64
N SER A 82 -16.30 2.01 -2.32
CA SER A 82 -17.29 1.69 -3.34
C SER A 82 -18.69 1.56 -2.74
N ILE A 83 -18.81 0.95 -1.56
CA ILE A 83 -20.08 0.91 -0.80
C ILE A 83 -20.50 2.33 -0.42
N ALA A 84 -19.61 3.12 0.17
CA ALA A 84 -19.92 4.48 0.61
C ALA A 84 -20.27 5.44 -0.53
N ASN A 85 -19.74 5.21 -1.74
CA ASN A 85 -20.07 5.97 -2.94
C ASN A 85 -21.33 5.42 -3.66
N GLY A 86 -22.02 4.42 -3.09
CA GLY A 86 -23.26 3.84 -3.63
C GLY A 86 -23.04 3.05 -4.93
N ARG A 87 -21.85 2.47 -5.14
CA ARG A 87 -21.49 1.78 -6.39
C ARG A 87 -21.61 0.25 -6.35
N ILE A 88 -21.95 -0.33 -5.20
CA ILE A 88 -22.09 -1.78 -5.08
C ILE A 88 -23.57 -2.15 -5.22
N ASP A 89 -23.96 -2.51 -6.43
CA ASP A 89 -25.08 -3.41 -6.66
C ASP A 89 -24.48 -4.82 -6.78
N THR A 90 -25.02 -5.74 -5.99
CA THR A 90 -24.47 -7.05 -5.62
C THR A 90 -24.16 -7.96 -6.83
N ALA A 91 -22.98 -7.87 -7.48
CA ALA A 91 -22.39 -8.95 -8.30
C ALA A 91 -21.02 -8.62 -8.93
N GLU A 92 -20.65 -7.36 -9.12
CA GLU A 92 -19.39 -7.02 -9.80
C GLU A 92 -18.28 -6.60 -8.83
N PRO A 93 -17.03 -7.08 -9.03
CA PRO A 93 -15.89 -6.59 -8.27
C PRO A 93 -15.75 -5.08 -8.52
N PRO A 94 -15.44 -4.28 -7.48
CA PRO A 94 -15.25 -2.85 -7.63
C PRO A 94 -14.22 -2.58 -8.73
N THR A 95 -14.51 -1.60 -9.59
CA THR A 95 -13.49 -1.09 -10.50
C THR A 95 -12.34 -0.58 -9.63
N PRO A 96 -11.11 -1.10 -9.79
CA PRO A 96 -9.95 -0.63 -9.03
C PRO A 96 -9.89 0.88 -9.11
N ARG A 97 -9.49 1.56 -8.03
CA ARG A 97 -9.18 2.99 -8.12
C ARG A 97 -8.37 3.22 -9.39
N VAL A 98 -8.86 4.09 -10.28
CA VAL A 98 -7.95 4.85 -11.13
C VAL A 98 -7.19 5.71 -10.15
N ILE A 99 -6.13 5.14 -9.59
CA ILE A 99 -5.01 5.87 -9.02
C ILE A 99 -4.72 6.87 -10.12
N ALA A 100 -4.87 8.17 -9.82
CA ALA A 100 -4.33 9.20 -10.69
C ALA A 100 -2.91 8.78 -10.96
N GLU A 101 -2.68 8.26 -12.17
CA GLU A 101 -1.53 7.48 -12.63
C GLU A 101 -0.72 6.94 -11.46
N SER A 102 -0.92 5.67 -11.09
CA SER A 102 0.13 4.97 -10.35
C SER A 102 1.40 5.28 -11.13
N VAL A 103 2.22 6.15 -10.56
CA VAL A 103 3.55 6.41 -11.08
C VAL A 103 4.19 5.07 -10.91
N ASP A 104 4.14 4.28 -11.99
CA ASP A 104 4.79 3.01 -12.09
C ASP A 104 6.26 3.42 -12.03
N CYS A 105 6.88 3.47 -10.85
CA CYS A 105 8.29 3.83 -10.80
C CYS A 105 9.11 2.80 -11.57
N GLY A 106 8.55 1.60 -11.84
CA GLY A 106 9.06 0.67 -12.84
C GLY A 106 9.21 1.26 -14.25
N GLN A 107 8.39 2.25 -14.62
CA GLN A 107 8.50 3.03 -15.87
C GLN A 107 9.29 4.34 -15.73
N LEU A 108 9.46 4.88 -14.52
CA LEU A 108 10.37 6.03 -14.28
C LEU A 108 11.83 5.62 -14.21
N LEU A 109 12.13 4.39 -13.78
CA LEU A 109 13.48 3.88 -13.67
C LEU A 109 14.01 3.51 -15.06
N ASP A 110 15.16 4.07 -15.44
CA ASP A 110 15.89 3.66 -16.64
C ASP A 110 16.18 2.14 -16.56
N PRO A 111 16.10 1.37 -17.67
CA PRO A 111 16.51 -0.04 -17.70
C PRO A 111 17.87 -0.32 -17.04
N ASN A 112 18.78 0.66 -17.04
CA ASN A 112 20.06 0.57 -16.34
C ASN A 112 19.92 0.62 -14.81
N GLN A 113 19.07 1.50 -14.28
CA GLN A 113 18.75 1.58 -12.85
C GLN A 113 17.99 0.33 -12.39
N GLN A 114 17.11 -0.20 -13.23
CA GLN A 114 16.39 -1.44 -12.93
C GLN A 114 17.34 -2.64 -12.81
N ALA A 115 18.36 -2.72 -13.67
CA ALA A 115 19.41 -3.73 -13.59
C ALA A 115 20.26 -3.57 -12.31
N GLN A 116 20.62 -2.34 -11.95
CA GLN A 116 21.34 -2.04 -10.70
C GLN A 116 20.54 -2.42 -9.46
N LEU A 117 19.23 -2.18 -9.46
CA LEU A 117 18.32 -2.55 -8.36
C LEU A 117 18.24 -4.07 -8.19
N ARG A 118 18.13 -4.83 -9.29
CA ARG A 118 18.17 -6.30 -9.25
C ARG A 118 19.50 -6.82 -8.72
N GLN A 119 20.61 -6.18 -9.10
CA GLN A 119 21.93 -6.51 -8.57
C GLN A 119 22.04 -6.20 -7.07
N LEU A 120 21.43 -5.09 -6.62
CA LEU A 120 21.40 -4.66 -5.23
C LEU A 120 20.63 -5.64 -4.33
N VAL A 121 19.48 -6.15 -4.79
CA VAL A 121 18.72 -7.18 -4.08
C VAL A 121 19.54 -8.48 -3.96
N ARG A 122 20.26 -8.85 -5.02
CA ARG A 122 21.07 -10.08 -5.06
C ARG A 122 22.32 -10.01 -4.18
N LYS A 123 23.05 -8.91 -4.23
CA LYS A 123 24.37 -8.80 -3.59
C LYS A 123 24.37 -7.98 -2.30
N GLY A 124 23.30 -7.24 -2.04
CA GLY A 124 23.33 -6.15 -1.08
C GLY A 124 24.23 -4.99 -1.56
N GLY A 125 24.15 -3.86 -0.86
CA GLY A 125 24.94 -2.66 -1.14
C GLY A 125 24.12 -1.39 -0.93
N SER A 126 24.61 -0.29 -1.48
CA SER A 126 23.88 0.98 -1.53
C SER A 126 23.82 1.50 -2.95
N LEU A 127 22.72 2.17 -3.29
CA LEU A 127 22.47 2.78 -4.59
C LEU A 127 21.78 4.13 -4.38
N LYS A 128 22.16 5.12 -5.18
CA LYS A 128 21.47 6.40 -5.24
C LYS A 128 20.62 6.42 -6.50
N LEU A 129 19.31 6.58 -6.33
CA LEU A 129 18.32 6.56 -7.40
C LEU A 129 17.83 7.97 -7.67
N ASP A 130 17.94 8.37 -8.92
CA ASP A 130 17.25 9.55 -9.43
C ASP A 130 15.98 9.06 -10.14
N VAL A 131 14.83 9.37 -9.56
CA VAL A 131 13.49 8.98 -10.04
C VAL A 131 12.74 10.18 -10.64
N GLY A 132 13.45 11.27 -10.99
CA GLY A 132 12.81 12.48 -11.51
C GLY A 132 12.08 13.29 -10.44
N LEU A 133 12.46 13.10 -9.17
CA LEU A 133 12.04 13.91 -8.03
C LEU A 133 13.09 15.01 -7.79
N ASP A 134 12.70 16.07 -7.09
CA ASP A 134 13.59 17.21 -6.76
C ASP A 134 14.81 16.77 -5.91
N GLU A 135 14.67 15.65 -5.19
CA GLU A 135 15.70 15.04 -4.35
C GLU A 135 15.88 13.56 -4.72
N ALA A 136 17.15 13.12 -4.82
CA ALA A 136 17.47 11.71 -5.07
C ALA A 136 17.13 10.82 -3.87
N ILE A 137 16.81 9.55 -4.13
CA ILE A 137 16.55 8.54 -3.10
C ILE A 137 17.83 7.75 -2.85
N ASP A 138 18.33 7.78 -1.62
CA ASP A 138 19.41 6.91 -1.17
C ASP A 138 18.81 5.58 -0.69
N LEU A 139 19.26 4.48 -1.29
CA LEU A 139 18.79 3.12 -1.03
C LEU A 139 19.95 2.28 -0.50
N ALA A 140 19.77 1.63 0.64
CA ALA A 140 20.72 0.67 1.19
C ALA A 140 20.03 -0.67 1.42
N VAL A 141 20.58 -1.76 0.89
CA VAL A 141 20.05 -3.12 1.03
C VAL A 141 21.11 -4.00 1.66
N HIS A 142 20.76 -4.60 2.78
CA HIS A 142 21.55 -5.62 3.43
C HIS A 142 20.92 -6.99 3.19
N ARG A 143 21.69 -7.94 2.65
CA ARG A 143 21.26 -9.33 2.51
C ARG A 143 21.72 -10.13 3.73
N ALA A 144 20.80 -10.82 4.37
CA ALA A 144 21.14 -11.68 5.50
C ALA A 144 21.96 -12.88 5.02
N LEU A 145 23.10 -13.16 5.69
CA LEU A 145 24.01 -14.26 5.33
C LEU A 145 23.40 -15.66 5.51
N SER A 146 22.37 -15.81 6.35
CA SER A 146 21.80 -17.10 6.75
C SER A 146 20.35 -17.31 6.30
N GLY A 147 19.78 -16.44 5.46
CA GLY A 147 18.38 -16.53 5.06
C GLY A 147 18.08 -15.89 3.71
N GLU A 148 17.04 -16.38 3.05
CA GLU A 148 16.45 -15.76 1.86
C GLU A 148 15.68 -14.51 2.28
N GLY A 149 16.41 -13.44 2.60
CA GLY A 149 15.80 -12.19 3.02
C GLY A 149 16.73 -11.00 2.91
N ILE A 150 16.12 -9.84 2.65
CA ILE A 150 16.81 -8.55 2.57
C ILE A 150 16.22 -7.59 3.60
N THR A 151 17.07 -6.71 4.13
CA THR A 151 16.66 -5.53 4.87
C THR A 151 17.03 -4.31 4.03
N ALA A 152 16.03 -3.51 3.67
CA ALA A 152 16.20 -2.33 2.85
C ALA A 152 15.87 -1.06 3.64
N ILE A 153 16.70 -0.04 3.49
CA ILE A 153 16.52 1.30 4.02
C ILE A 153 16.49 2.25 2.84
N LEU A 154 15.44 3.05 2.76
CA LEU A 154 15.25 4.11 1.77
C LEU A 154 15.23 5.43 2.50
N SER A 155 15.96 6.42 2.00
CA SER A 155 15.97 7.78 2.55
C SER A 155 15.93 8.81 1.43
N THR A 156 15.19 9.89 1.66
CA THR A 156 15.10 11.02 0.72
C THR A 156 15.05 12.33 1.50
N GLY A 157 15.77 13.33 1.02
CA GLY A 157 15.80 14.70 1.52
C GLY A 157 16.89 15.03 2.54
N ASP A 158 17.43 16.24 2.41
CA ASP A 158 18.63 16.69 3.14
C ASP A 158 18.29 17.33 4.50
N ASN A 159 17.20 18.08 4.60
CA ASN A 159 16.84 18.84 5.82
C ASN A 159 15.90 18.09 6.77
N CYS A 160 15.13 17.12 6.28
CA CYS A 160 14.24 16.29 7.10
C CYS A 160 14.04 14.92 6.43
N PRO A 161 15.05 14.04 6.49
CA PRO A 161 15.07 12.83 5.68
C PRO A 161 13.87 11.93 5.99
N ARG A 162 13.07 11.65 4.96
CA ARG A 162 12.01 10.64 5.07
C ARG A 162 12.64 9.29 4.89
N THR A 163 12.75 8.56 5.99
CA THR A 163 13.33 7.21 6.00
C THR A 163 12.25 6.14 6.07
N GLN A 164 12.33 5.16 5.19
CA GLN A 164 11.54 3.93 5.25
C GLN A 164 12.47 2.73 5.38
N CYS A 165 12.21 1.86 6.35
CA CYS A 165 12.99 0.65 6.58
C CYS A 165 12.05 -0.55 6.59
N PHE A 166 12.42 -1.64 5.92
CA PHE A 166 11.68 -2.89 5.99
C PHE A 166 12.61 -4.08 5.80
N THR A 167 12.20 -5.22 6.35
CA THR A 167 12.82 -6.52 6.10
C THR A 167 11.79 -7.39 5.40
N THR A 168 12.20 -8.04 4.32
CA THR A 168 11.37 -9.02 3.61
C THR A 168 12.13 -10.33 3.50
N TYR A 169 11.38 -11.42 3.60
CA TYR A 169 11.86 -12.77 3.40
C TYR A 169 11.19 -13.33 2.13
N GLY A 170 11.89 -14.19 1.41
CA GLY A 170 11.47 -14.75 0.14
C GLY A 170 12.56 -14.67 -0.93
N ASP A 171 12.20 -15.11 -2.13
CA ASP A 171 13.13 -15.13 -3.26
C ASP A 171 13.55 -13.72 -3.72
N ASP A 172 14.56 -13.67 -4.59
CA ASP A 172 15.09 -12.41 -5.12
C ASP A 172 14.04 -11.60 -5.89
N GLN A 173 13.04 -12.26 -6.53
CA GLN A 173 12.01 -11.58 -7.32
C GLN A 173 10.94 -10.96 -6.44
N HIS A 174 10.52 -11.65 -5.39
CA HIS A 174 9.64 -11.14 -4.34
C HIS A 174 10.29 -9.95 -3.63
N SER A 175 11.57 -10.09 -3.26
CA SER A 175 12.35 -9.02 -2.64
C SER A 175 12.49 -7.79 -3.55
N PHE A 176 12.67 -8.00 -4.86
CA PHE A 176 12.71 -6.93 -5.86
C PHE A 176 11.37 -6.22 -6.00
N ASN A 177 10.27 -6.96 -6.16
CA ASN A 177 8.93 -6.39 -6.28
C ASN A 177 8.58 -5.55 -5.04
N ARG A 178 8.92 -6.08 -3.86
CA ARG A 178 8.72 -5.40 -2.58
C ARG A 178 9.49 -4.08 -2.48
N LEU A 179 10.69 -4.04 -3.04
CA LEU A 179 11.52 -2.84 -3.08
C LEU A 179 10.94 -1.78 -4.03
N VAL A 180 10.50 -2.18 -5.21
CA VAL A 180 9.81 -1.28 -6.16
C VAL A 180 8.55 -0.69 -5.56
N GLN A 181 7.68 -1.51 -4.95
CA GLN A 181 6.47 -1.02 -4.27
C GLN A 181 6.78 -0.02 -3.14
N SER A 182 7.90 -0.22 -2.44
CA SER A 182 8.32 0.69 -1.36
C SER A 182 8.84 2.03 -1.90
N LEU A 183 9.50 2.02 -3.07
CA LEU A 183 9.87 3.24 -3.80
C LEU A 183 8.62 4.00 -4.27
N ASP A 184 7.64 3.31 -4.87
CA ASP A 184 6.38 3.93 -5.31
C ASP A 184 5.66 4.62 -4.15
N HIS A 185 5.55 3.96 -3.01
CA HIS A 185 4.92 4.53 -1.83
C HIS A 185 5.65 5.77 -1.30
N LEU A 186 6.97 5.77 -1.35
CA LEU A 186 7.79 6.90 -0.92
C LEU A 186 7.65 8.07 -1.90
N ALA A 187 7.62 7.80 -3.22
CA ALA A 187 7.36 8.80 -4.25
C ALA A 187 5.96 9.41 -4.14
N MET A 188 4.91 8.60 -3.96
CA MET A 188 3.53 9.08 -3.74
C MET A 188 3.42 9.93 -2.47
N SER A 189 4.12 9.54 -1.39
CA SER A 189 4.16 10.29 -0.13
C SER A 189 4.79 11.69 -0.30
N LEU A 190 5.80 11.80 -1.17
CA LEU A 190 6.43 13.08 -1.54
C LEU A 190 5.49 13.93 -2.39
N ALA A 191 4.91 13.36 -3.44
CA ALA A 191 3.97 14.06 -4.33
C ALA A 191 2.75 14.62 -3.57
N HIS A 192 2.22 13.87 -2.60
CA HIS A 192 1.09 14.33 -1.79
C HIS A 192 1.47 15.50 -0.86
N THR A 193 2.72 15.60 -0.44
CA THR A 193 3.19 16.68 0.43
C THR A 193 3.46 17.96 -0.37
N ALA A 194 4.02 17.85 -1.57
CA ALA A 194 4.24 18.99 -2.46
C ALA A 194 2.93 19.69 -2.87
N LEU A 195 1.81 18.95 -2.92
CA LEU A 195 0.48 19.48 -3.21
C LEU A 195 -0.24 20.11 -2.00
N ALA A 196 0.31 19.94 -0.79
CA ALA A 196 -0.28 20.42 0.46
C ALA A 196 0.48 21.61 1.08
N ALA A 197 1.58 22.05 0.46
CA ALA A 197 2.37 23.24 0.82
C ALA A 197 1.96 24.44 -0.06
#